data_AF-A0A4Y8CDH1-F1
#
_entry.id   AF-A0A4Y8CDH1-F1
#
_cell.length_a   1.000
_cell.length_b   1.000
_cell.length_c   1.000
_cell.angle_alpha   90.00
_cell.angle_beta   90.00
_cell.angle_gamma   90.00
#
_symmetry.space_group_name_H-M   'P 1'
#
loop_
_entity.id
_entity.type
_entity.pdbx_description
1 polymer ?
#
loop_
_entity_poly.entity_id
_entity_poly.type
_entity_poly.pdbx_seq_one_letter_code
_entity_poly.pdbx_strand_id
1 'polypeptide(L)'
;ELQITILAENMRREGFEFCMGRPEVIVKVEDGVKTEPFEHLVIDVPEEFSGAVIEKLGKRKAEMKTMAPTGDGQTRLEFEIPARGLIGFRSQFLTDTKGEGVMNHSFLEFRPFSGAVEKRNNGALISMENGVALGYSLFNLQERGVLFIEPQTKVYTGMIIGEHSRPNDLDVNPIKGKNLTNVRA
;
A
#
# COMPACT_ATOMS: atom_id res chain seq x y z
N GLU A 1 -8.50 9.18 4.92
CA GLU A 1 -7.45 8.26 5.40
C GLU A 1 -6.57 8.89 6.48
N LEU A 2 -5.88 10.00 6.18
CA LEU A 2 -4.92 10.66 7.07
C LEU A 2 -5.41 10.85 8.52
N GLN A 3 -6.63 11.36 8.70
CA GLN A 3 -7.20 11.58 10.04
C GLN A 3 -7.32 10.29 10.87
N ILE A 4 -7.73 9.18 10.25
CA ILE A 4 -7.86 7.88 10.91
C ILE A 4 -6.47 7.32 11.24
N THR A 5 -5.50 7.45 10.33
CA THR A 5 -4.11 7.03 10.56
C THR A 5 -3.49 7.77 11.74
N ILE A 6 -3.72 9.08 11.86
CA ILE A 6 -3.23 9.88 12.99
C ILE A 6 -3.87 9.43 14.31
N LEU A 7 -5.19 9.22 14.32
CA LEU A 7 -5.90 8.74 15.50
C LEU A 7 -5.37 7.37 15.94
N ALA A 8 -5.25 6.42 15.00
CA ALA A 8 -4.75 5.08 15.28
C ALA A 8 -3.31 5.11 15.84
N GLU A 9 -2.44 5.96 15.28
CA GLU A 9 -1.07 6.10 15.77
C GLU A 9 -1.01 6.70 17.18
N ASN A 10 -1.90 7.65 17.50
CA ASN A 10 -2.01 8.19 18.86
C ASN A 10 -2.50 7.12 19.85
N MET A 11 -3.57 6.38 19.49
CA MET A 11 -4.08 5.28 20.32
C MET A 11 -3.01 4.20 20.54
N ARG A 12 -2.21 3.87 19.51
CA ARG A 12 -1.10 2.92 19.64
C ARG A 12 -0.05 3.41 20.65
N ARG A 13 0.29 4.71 20.62
CA ARG A 13 1.22 5.33 21.59
C ARG A 13 0.68 5.38 23.01
N GLU A 14 -0.63 5.44 23.15
CA GLU A 14 -1.34 5.35 24.43
C GLU A 14 -1.45 3.90 24.95
N GLY A 15 -0.99 2.90 24.19
CA GLY A 15 -0.95 1.50 24.61
C GLY A 15 -2.21 0.71 24.31
N PHE A 16 -3.10 1.21 23.44
CA PHE A 16 -4.26 0.45 22.99
C PHE A 16 -3.86 -0.66 22.00
N GLU A 17 -4.56 -1.79 22.09
CA GLU A 17 -4.52 -2.88 21.10
C GLU A 17 -5.85 -2.95 20.34
N PHE A 18 -5.80 -2.95 19.01
CA PHE A 18 -6.98 -3.00 18.16
C PHE A 18 -6.64 -3.53 16.76
N CYS A 19 -7.66 -3.98 16.04
CA CYS A 19 -7.54 -4.33 14.62
C CYS A 19 -8.21 -3.24 13.77
N MET A 20 -7.60 -2.91 12.64
CA MET A 20 -8.17 -1.96 11.67
C MET A 20 -8.52 -2.67 10.36
N GLY A 21 -9.72 -2.39 9.86
CA GLY A 21 -10.09 -2.75 8.49
C GLY A 21 -9.42 -1.86 7.45
N ARG A 22 -9.49 -2.28 6.19
CA ARG A 22 -9.07 -1.43 5.06
C ARG A 22 -9.93 -0.17 5.03
N PRO A 23 -9.36 1.04 4.88
CA PRO A 23 -10.15 2.24 4.69
C PRO A 23 -10.94 2.16 3.39
N GLU A 24 -12.20 2.54 3.45
CA GLU A 24 -13.10 2.61 2.30
C GLU A 24 -13.65 4.03 2.16
N VAL A 25 -13.92 4.43 0.92
CA VAL A 25 -14.57 5.71 0.65
C VAL A 25 -16.06 5.61 0.92
N ILE A 26 -16.66 6.67 1.42
CA ILE A 26 -18.11 6.76 1.59
C ILE A 26 -18.71 7.03 0.21
N VAL A 27 -19.41 6.04 -0.34
CA VAL A 27 -20.19 6.19 -1.58
C VAL A 27 -21.56 6.74 -1.22
N LYS A 28 -22.00 7.77 -1.94
CA LYS A 28 -23.35 8.34 -1.79
C LYS A 28 -24.22 8.01 -3.00
N VAL A 29 -25.53 8.13 -2.82
CA VAL A 29 -26.48 8.07 -3.93
C VAL A 29 -27.21 9.40 -3.96
N GLU A 30 -26.97 10.17 -5.02
CA GLU A 30 -27.56 11.48 -5.26
C GLU A 30 -28.33 11.38 -6.58
N ASP A 31 -29.63 11.70 -6.55
CA ASP A 31 -30.54 11.61 -7.71
C ASP A 31 -30.52 10.25 -8.44
N GLY A 32 -30.37 9.16 -7.68
CA GLY A 32 -30.29 7.79 -8.21
C GLY A 32 -28.94 7.39 -8.80
N VAL A 33 -27.95 8.30 -8.79
CA VAL A 33 -26.59 8.05 -9.30
C VAL A 33 -25.64 7.79 -8.13
N LYS A 34 -24.82 6.75 -8.23
CA LYS A 34 -23.74 6.49 -7.27
C LYS A 34 -22.63 7.50 -7.46
N THR A 35 -22.28 8.21 -6.40
CA THR A 35 -21.20 9.21 -6.37
C THR A 35 -20.10 8.80 -5.40
N GLU A 36 -18.85 9.15 -5.72
CA GLU A 36 -17.69 8.96 -4.87
C GLU A 36 -16.95 10.29 -4.65
N PRO A 37 -16.22 10.45 -3.53
CA PRO A 37 -15.48 11.67 -3.25
C PRO A 37 -14.25 11.78 -4.15
N PHE A 38 -14.06 12.96 -4.71
CA PHE A 38 -12.87 13.36 -5.44
C PHE A 38 -12.03 14.33 -4.61
N GLU A 39 -10.73 14.27 -4.81
CA GLU A 39 -9.75 15.10 -4.12
C GLU A 39 -8.90 15.85 -5.14
N HIS A 40 -8.55 17.09 -4.80
CA HIS A 40 -7.54 17.87 -5.49
C HIS A 40 -6.18 17.52 -4.89
N LEU A 41 -5.30 16.97 -5.72
CA LEU A 41 -3.97 16.47 -5.38
C LEU A 41 -2.93 17.39 -5.99
N VAL A 42 -2.05 17.93 -5.15
CA VAL A 42 -0.91 18.77 -5.56
C VAL A 42 0.38 18.05 -5.17
N ILE A 43 1.24 17.85 -6.15
CA ILE A 43 2.55 17.21 -5.97
C ILE A 43 3.63 18.14 -6.46
N ASP A 44 4.65 18.36 -5.62
CA ASP A 44 5.91 18.97 -6.03
C ASP A 44 6.97 17.86 -6.05
N VAL A 45 7.67 17.72 -7.17
CA VAL A 45 8.63 16.63 -7.36
C VAL A 45 9.77 17.06 -8.30
N PRO A 46 11.01 16.57 -8.09
CA PRO A 46 12.07 16.72 -9.09
C PRO A 46 11.63 16.24 -10.48
N GLU A 47 12.05 16.95 -11.52
CA GLU A 47 11.68 16.67 -12.91
C GLU A 47 11.97 15.21 -13.32
N GLU A 48 13.06 14.64 -12.81
CA GLU A 48 13.46 13.25 -13.06
C GLU A 48 12.44 12.19 -12.58
N PHE A 49 11.65 12.48 -11.55
CA PHE A 49 10.64 11.55 -11.02
C PHE A 49 9.22 11.86 -11.52
N SER A 50 9.01 13.02 -12.14
CA SER A 50 7.69 13.49 -12.58
C SER A 50 6.96 12.47 -13.47
N GLY A 51 7.65 11.90 -14.46
CA GLY A 51 7.08 10.90 -15.38
C GLY A 51 6.58 9.63 -14.68
N ALA A 52 7.35 9.12 -13.71
CA ALA A 52 6.97 7.92 -12.95
C ALA A 52 5.74 8.18 -12.06
N VAL A 53 5.66 9.37 -11.46
CA VAL A 53 4.50 9.79 -10.65
C VAL A 53 3.25 9.91 -11.51
N ILE A 54 3.36 10.54 -12.68
CA ILE A 54 2.24 10.72 -13.62
C ILE A 54 1.69 9.38 -14.09
N GLU A 55 2.55 8.44 -14.48
CA GLU A 55 2.12 7.12 -14.95
C GLU A 55 1.33 6.36 -13.87
N LYS A 56 1.81 6.38 -12.63
CA LYS A 56 1.18 5.68 -11.50
C LYS A 56 -0.14 6.31 -11.10
N LEU A 57 -0.24 7.63 -11.13
CA LEU A 57 -1.49 8.35 -10.87
C LEU A 57 -2.51 8.13 -11.99
N GLY A 58 -2.08 8.03 -13.25
CA GLY A 58 -2.94 7.70 -14.39
C GLY A 58 -3.64 6.34 -14.23
N LYS A 59 -2.91 5.31 -13.76
CA LYS A 59 -3.49 3.98 -13.42
C LYS A 59 -4.55 4.06 -12.31
N ARG A 60 -4.47 5.08 -11.46
CA ARG A 60 -5.40 5.34 -10.34
C ARG A 60 -6.55 6.29 -10.71
N LYS A 61 -6.79 6.52 -12.00
CA LYS A 61 -7.85 7.42 -12.52
C LYS A 61 -7.65 8.88 -12.11
N ALA A 62 -6.42 9.29 -11.83
CA ALA A 62 -6.11 10.70 -11.67
C ALA A 62 -6.18 11.40 -13.03
N GLU A 63 -6.84 12.55 -13.07
CA GLU A 63 -6.85 13.44 -14.22
C GLU A 63 -5.92 14.61 -13.95
N MET A 64 -4.90 14.79 -14.79
CA MET A 64 -4.00 15.93 -14.67
C MET A 64 -4.71 17.20 -15.09
N LYS A 65 -4.69 18.22 -14.23
CA LYS A 65 -5.25 19.55 -14.52
C LYS A 65 -4.19 20.55 -14.90
N THR A 66 -3.03 20.51 -14.24
CA THR A 66 -1.95 21.45 -14.50
C THR A 66 -0.60 20.78 -14.24
N MET A 67 0.37 21.13 -15.08
CA MET A 67 1.77 20.80 -14.90
C MET A 67 2.56 22.08 -15.13
N ALA A 68 3.25 22.54 -14.10
CA ALA A 68 3.98 23.79 -14.12
C ALA A 68 5.37 23.60 -13.50
N PRO A 69 6.46 23.87 -14.24
CA PRO A 69 7.78 23.98 -13.65
C PRO A 69 7.79 25.10 -12.62
N THR A 70 8.22 24.81 -11.39
CA THR A 70 8.28 25.81 -10.30
C THR A 70 9.61 26.56 -10.24
N GLY A 71 10.57 26.21 -11.10
CA GLY A 71 11.97 26.62 -10.99
C GLY A 71 12.79 25.61 -10.18
N ASP A 72 14.11 25.73 -10.23
CA ASP A 72 15.06 24.90 -9.44
C ASP A 72 14.98 23.39 -9.67
N GLY A 73 14.61 22.95 -10.88
CA GLY A 73 14.52 21.53 -11.24
C GLY A 73 13.31 20.78 -10.64
N GLN A 74 12.39 21.52 -10.03
CA GLN A 74 11.13 20.99 -9.48
C GLN A 74 9.97 21.26 -10.44
N THR A 75 8.99 20.36 -10.45
CA THR A 75 7.75 20.50 -11.18
C THR A 75 6.57 20.30 -10.25
N ARG A 76 5.61 21.24 -10.30
CA ARG A 76 4.30 21.11 -9.67
C ARG A 76 3.34 20.40 -10.61
N LEU A 77 2.70 19.37 -10.09
CA LEU A 77 1.67 18.58 -10.76
C LEU A 77 0.37 18.71 -9.96
N GLU A 78 -0.70 19.09 -10.63
CA GLU A 78 -2.04 19.17 -10.06
C GLU A 78 -2.95 18.16 -10.72
N PHE A 79 -3.65 17.37 -9.90
CA PHE A 79 -4.56 16.34 -10.34
C PHE A 79 -5.91 16.45 -9.62
N GLU A 80 -6.95 15.96 -10.29
CA GLU A 80 -8.18 15.55 -9.63
C GLU A 80 -8.24 14.02 -9.64
N ILE A 81 -8.41 13.41 -8.48
CA ILE A 81 -8.33 11.95 -8.32
C ILE A 81 -9.46 11.48 -7.40
N PRO A 82 -10.12 10.33 -7.68
CA PRO A 82 -11.03 9.73 -6.71
C PRO A 82 -10.27 9.40 -5.42
N ALA A 83 -10.82 9.74 -4.25
CA ALA A 83 -10.17 9.49 -2.96
C ALA A 83 -9.75 8.02 -2.78
N ARG A 84 -10.51 7.10 -3.39
CA ARG A 84 -10.22 5.66 -3.41
C ARG A 84 -8.91 5.31 -4.13
N GLY A 85 -8.55 6.10 -5.15
CA GLY A 85 -7.28 5.98 -5.88
C GLY A 85 -6.08 6.46 -5.09
N LEU A 86 -6.27 7.40 -4.15
CA LEU A 86 -5.20 7.88 -3.26
C LEU A 86 -4.81 6.86 -2.18
N ILE A 87 -5.70 5.93 -1.82
CA ILE A 87 -5.47 4.98 -0.74
C ILE A 87 -4.19 4.17 -0.99
N GLY A 88 -3.25 4.27 -0.04
CA GLY A 88 -1.95 3.61 -0.08
C GLY A 88 -0.95 4.18 -1.10
N PHE A 89 -1.28 5.24 -1.86
CA PHE A 89 -0.35 5.85 -2.81
C PHE A 89 0.79 6.60 -2.12
N ARG A 90 0.55 7.18 -0.94
CA ARG A 90 1.54 7.98 -0.20
C ARG A 90 2.86 7.23 0.04
N SER A 91 2.80 5.99 0.52
CA SER A 91 4.00 5.20 0.80
C SER A 91 4.77 4.90 -0.49
N GLN A 92 4.05 4.55 -1.56
CA GLN A 92 4.64 4.30 -2.88
C GLN A 92 5.31 5.56 -3.45
N PHE A 93 4.63 6.70 -3.36
CA PHE A 93 5.15 8.01 -3.78
C PHE A 93 6.46 8.37 -3.08
N LEU A 94 6.55 8.16 -1.77
CA LEU A 94 7.78 8.41 -1.01
C LEU A 94 8.93 7.49 -1.47
N THR A 95 8.64 6.22 -1.76
CA THR A 95 9.64 5.29 -2.30
C THR A 95 10.10 5.71 -3.69
N ASP A 96 9.17 6.08 -4.57
CA ASP A 96 9.44 6.43 -5.97
C ASP A 96 10.25 7.72 -6.11
N THR A 97 9.99 8.68 -5.21
CA THR A 97 10.67 9.98 -5.19
C THR A 97 11.86 10.01 -4.24
N LYS A 98 12.22 8.88 -3.64
CA LYS A 98 13.28 8.77 -2.61
C LYS A 98 13.11 9.76 -1.44
N GLY A 99 11.87 10.16 -1.17
CA GLY A 99 11.53 11.12 -0.11
C GLY A 99 11.69 12.60 -0.49
N GLU A 100 12.09 12.92 -1.73
CA GLU A 100 12.25 14.31 -2.18
C GLU A 100 10.92 14.96 -2.63
N GLY A 101 9.91 14.15 -2.94
CA GLY A 101 8.61 14.63 -3.35
C GLY A 101 7.75 15.12 -2.20
N VAL A 102 7.01 16.21 -2.42
CA VAL A 102 6.00 16.73 -1.51
C VAL A 102 4.61 16.46 -2.10
N MET A 103 3.71 15.92 -1.29
CA MET A 103 2.35 15.59 -1.71
C MET A 103 1.35 16.18 -0.72
N ASN A 104 0.40 16.95 -1.25
CA ASN A 104 -0.73 17.52 -0.52
C ASN A 104 -2.02 17.18 -1.25
N HIS A 105 -3.09 16.93 -0.52
CA HIS A 105 -4.40 16.71 -1.13
C HIS A 105 -5.50 17.23 -0.22
N SER A 106 -6.63 17.58 -0.83
CA SER A 106 -7.81 18.07 -0.13
C SER A 106 -9.08 17.61 -0.83
N PHE A 107 -10.15 17.41 -0.07
CA PHE A 107 -11.46 17.09 -0.62
C PHE A 107 -11.94 18.20 -1.56
N LEU A 108 -12.39 17.82 -2.75
CA LEU A 108 -12.92 18.72 -3.76
C LEU A 108 -14.45 18.67 -3.77
N GLU A 109 -15.02 17.55 -4.22
CA GLU A 109 -16.47 17.36 -4.36
C GLU A 109 -16.84 15.87 -4.52
N PHE A 110 -18.13 15.57 -4.58
CA PHE A 110 -18.63 14.27 -5.00
C PHE A 110 -18.89 14.26 -6.50
N ARG A 111 -18.48 13.19 -7.19
CA ARG A 111 -18.72 13.01 -8.63
C ARG A 111 -19.27 11.61 -8.91
N PRO A 112 -19.89 11.38 -10.08
CA PRO A 112 -20.30 10.05 -10.50
C PRO A 112 -19.16 9.04 -10.41
N PHE A 113 -19.49 7.82 -10.00
CA PHE A 113 -18.52 6.77 -9.76
C PHE A 113 -17.61 6.50 -10.98
N SER A 114 -16.30 6.64 -10.80
CA SER A 114 -15.26 6.64 -11.84
C SER A 114 -14.82 5.23 -12.31
N GLY A 115 -15.51 4.19 -11.85
CA GLY A 115 -15.25 2.80 -12.20
C GLY A 115 -14.21 2.11 -11.30
N ALA A 116 -13.71 0.95 -11.72
CA ALA A 116 -12.75 0.20 -10.93
C ALA A 116 -11.38 0.90 -10.91
N VAL A 117 -10.79 1.00 -9.72
CA VAL A 117 -9.39 1.40 -9.52
C VAL A 117 -8.61 0.12 -9.29
N GLU A 118 -7.45 -0.01 -9.94
CA GLU A 118 -6.58 -1.18 -9.79
C GLU A 118 -6.27 -1.45 -8.31
N LYS A 119 -6.42 -2.71 -7.91
CA LYS A 119 -6.11 -3.18 -6.55
C LYS A 119 -4.71 -3.80 -6.53
N ARG A 120 -4.23 -4.17 -5.34
CA ARG A 120 -3.00 -4.95 -5.19
C ARG A 120 -3.06 -6.20 -6.07
N ASN A 121 -2.02 -6.44 -6.86
CA ASN A 121 -1.93 -7.58 -7.76
C ASN A 121 -1.35 -8.84 -7.10
N ASN A 122 -0.68 -8.69 -5.95
CA ASN A 122 0.00 -9.76 -5.25
C ASN A 122 -0.89 -10.43 -4.19
N GLY A 123 -0.71 -11.74 -4.01
CA GLY A 123 -1.30 -12.51 -2.92
C GLY A 123 -0.51 -12.37 -1.62
N ALA A 124 -0.99 -13.00 -0.57
CA ALA A 124 -0.34 -13.08 0.74
C ALA A 124 0.33 -14.44 0.96
N LEU A 125 1.45 -14.44 1.67
CA LEU A 125 2.00 -15.63 2.30
C LEU A 125 1.39 -15.74 3.70
N ILE A 126 0.61 -16.79 3.96
CA ILE A 126 -0.19 -16.95 5.18
C ILE A 126 0.39 -18.08 6.03
N SER A 127 0.64 -17.83 7.32
CA SER A 127 1.13 -18.87 8.21
C SER A 127 0.04 -19.91 8.50
N MET A 128 0.37 -21.19 8.31
CA MET A 128 -0.52 -22.31 8.71
C MET A 128 -0.41 -22.65 10.19
N GLU A 129 0.70 -22.31 10.83
CA GLU A 129 1.06 -22.83 12.15
C GLU A 129 1.32 -21.72 13.17
N ASN A 130 1.10 -22.06 14.44
CA ASN A 130 1.50 -21.23 15.58
C ASN A 130 2.90 -21.64 16.05
N GLY A 131 3.80 -20.68 16.28
CA GLY A 131 5.12 -20.99 16.78
C GLY A 131 6.14 -19.88 16.55
N VAL A 132 7.40 -20.27 16.40
CA VAL A 132 8.53 -19.36 16.20
C VAL A 132 9.13 -19.61 14.83
N ALA A 133 9.19 -18.56 14.00
CA ALA A 133 9.69 -18.66 12.64
C ALA A 133 11.15 -19.09 12.61
N LEU A 134 11.47 -20.13 11.82
CA LEU A 134 12.82 -20.66 11.70
C LEU A 134 13.51 -20.08 10.46
N GLY A 135 14.76 -19.65 10.61
CA GLY A 135 15.53 -19.08 9.50
C GLY A 135 15.65 -20.03 8.29
N TYR A 136 15.72 -21.34 8.53
CA TYR A 136 15.69 -22.34 7.45
C TYR A 136 14.39 -22.31 6.64
N SER A 137 13.24 -22.19 7.29
CA SER A 137 11.96 -22.05 6.59
C SER A 137 11.89 -20.74 5.82
N LEU A 138 12.23 -19.63 6.48
CA LEU A 138 12.19 -18.30 5.85
C LEU A 138 13.12 -18.22 4.63
N PHE A 139 14.29 -18.85 4.67
CA PHE A 139 15.21 -18.90 3.54
C PHE A 139 14.60 -19.55 2.29
N ASN A 140 13.75 -20.57 2.45
CA ASN A 140 13.05 -21.18 1.31
C ASN A 140 11.80 -20.37 0.91
N LEU A 141 11.15 -19.71 1.87
CA LEU A 141 9.93 -18.94 1.61
C LEU A 141 10.21 -17.61 0.90
N GLN A 142 11.39 -17.01 1.09
CA GLN A 142 11.77 -15.77 0.41
C GLN A 142 11.86 -15.94 -1.13
N GLU A 143 12.07 -17.16 -1.63
CA GLU A 143 12.02 -17.42 -3.09
C GLU A 143 10.61 -17.24 -3.65
N ARG A 144 9.58 -17.34 -2.81
CA ARG A 144 8.17 -17.20 -3.21
C ARG A 144 7.70 -15.75 -3.14
N GLY A 145 8.42 -14.86 -2.46
CA GLY A 145 8.04 -13.45 -2.35
C GLY A 145 8.77 -12.71 -1.24
N VAL A 146 8.28 -11.52 -0.90
CA VAL A 146 8.93 -10.62 0.08
C VAL A 146 8.39 -10.93 1.48
N LEU A 147 9.27 -11.28 2.41
CA LEU A 147 8.88 -11.59 3.80
C LEU A 147 8.74 -10.32 4.64
N PHE A 148 7.78 -10.32 5.55
CA PHE A 148 7.54 -9.25 6.53
C PHE A 148 8.09 -9.57 7.92
N ILE A 149 8.53 -10.82 8.13
CA ILE A 149 9.00 -11.32 9.42
C ILE A 149 10.46 -11.77 9.33
N GLU A 150 11.14 -11.69 10.47
CA GLU A 150 12.52 -12.15 10.63
C GLU A 150 12.57 -13.51 11.34
N PRO A 151 13.70 -14.24 11.29
CA PRO A 151 13.90 -15.42 12.13
C PRO A 151 13.62 -15.11 13.60
N GLN A 152 13.05 -16.07 14.33
CA GLN A 152 12.61 -15.93 15.73
C GLN A 152 11.34 -15.10 15.96
N THR A 153 10.70 -14.58 14.91
CA THR A 153 9.37 -13.94 15.04
C THR A 153 8.32 -14.95 15.50
N LYS A 154 7.54 -14.61 16.52
CA LYS A 154 6.37 -15.40 16.93
C LYS A 154 5.26 -15.23 15.90
N VAL A 155 4.77 -16.34 15.38
CA VAL A 155 3.73 -16.39 14.34
C VAL A 155 2.52 -17.15 14.84
N TYR A 156 1.35 -16.83 14.29
CA TYR A 156 0.10 -17.53 14.54
C TYR A 156 -0.58 -17.95 13.24
N THR A 157 -1.46 -18.95 13.30
CA THR A 157 -2.23 -19.42 12.15
C THR A 157 -3.10 -18.29 11.58
N GLY A 158 -3.01 -18.06 10.28
CA GLY A 158 -3.70 -16.95 9.60
C GLY A 158 -2.92 -15.63 9.59
N MET A 159 -1.76 -15.55 10.27
CA MET A 159 -0.89 -14.38 10.19
C MET A 159 -0.31 -14.23 8.77
N ILE A 160 -0.43 -13.05 8.17
CA ILE A 160 0.27 -12.73 6.93
C ILE A 160 1.74 -12.48 7.26
N ILE A 161 2.62 -13.30 6.68
CA ILE A 161 4.06 -13.27 6.94
C ILE A 161 4.89 -12.73 5.76
N GLY A 162 4.23 -12.43 4.64
CA GLY A 162 4.88 -11.85 3.47
C GLY A 162 3.91 -11.59 2.31
N GLU A 163 4.46 -10.97 1.27
CA GLU A 163 3.81 -10.73 -0.02
C GLU A 163 4.23 -11.80 -1.02
N HIS A 164 3.26 -12.47 -1.64
CA HIS A 164 3.53 -13.50 -2.63
C HIS A 164 3.85 -12.87 -4.00
N SER A 165 4.81 -13.45 -4.71
CA SER A 165 5.17 -13.02 -6.08
C SER A 165 4.05 -13.21 -7.11
N ARG A 166 3.00 -13.98 -6.78
CA ARG A 166 1.84 -14.24 -7.64
C ARG A 166 0.54 -13.73 -7.01
N PRO A 167 -0.55 -13.57 -7.79
CA PRO A 167 -1.81 -13.01 -7.28
C PRO A 167 -2.59 -13.88 -6.30
N ASN A 168 -2.39 -15.20 -6.32
CA ASN A 168 -3.09 -16.09 -5.41
C ASN A 168 -2.44 -16.07 -4.02
N ASP A 169 -3.24 -16.22 -2.98
CA ASP A 169 -2.72 -16.44 -1.64
C ASP A 169 -2.07 -17.83 -1.54
N LEU A 170 -1.10 -17.96 -0.64
CA LEU A 170 -0.36 -19.19 -0.43
C LEU A 170 -0.17 -19.44 1.07
N ASP A 171 -0.74 -20.54 1.52
CA ASP A 171 -0.53 -21.07 2.87
C ASP A 171 0.87 -21.71 2.97
N VAL A 172 1.64 -21.29 3.98
CA VAL A 172 3.04 -21.67 4.17
C VAL A 172 3.33 -22.02 5.62
N ASN A 173 4.32 -22.90 5.83
CA ASN A 173 4.77 -23.29 7.15
C ASN A 173 6.10 -22.58 7.47
N PRO A 174 6.10 -21.53 8.32
CA PRO A 174 7.31 -20.80 8.70
C PRO A 174 8.13 -21.48 9.82
N ILE A 175 7.62 -22.56 10.41
CA ILE A 175 8.24 -23.26 11.55
C ILE A 175 8.88 -24.60 11.16
N LYS A 176 8.92 -24.93 9.87
CA LYS A 176 9.49 -26.19 9.39
C LYS A 176 11.00 -26.22 9.64
N GLY A 177 11.44 -27.18 10.45
CA GLY A 177 12.84 -27.44 10.71
C GLY A 177 13.55 -28.07 9.51
N LYS A 178 14.88 -28.04 9.53
CA LYS A 178 15.69 -28.85 8.63
C LYS A 178 15.50 -30.32 9.03
N ASN A 179 15.12 -31.17 8.08
CA ASN A 179 15.21 -32.62 8.30
C ASN A 179 16.69 -32.98 8.50
N LEU A 180 17.03 -33.57 9.64
CA LEU A 180 18.35 -34.12 9.92
C LEU A 180 18.59 -35.40 9.11
N THR A 181 18.43 -35.35 7.80
CA THR A 181 18.89 -36.39 6.89
C THR A 181 20.19 -35.93 6.27
N ASN A 182 21.29 -36.50 6.78
CA ASN A 182 22.68 -36.47 6.31
C ASN A 182 22.93 -35.88 4.90
N VAL A 183 22.88 -34.56 4.73
CA VAL A 183 23.48 -33.90 3.58
C VAL A 183 24.26 -32.68 4.06
N ARG A 184 25.58 -32.92 4.23
CA ARG A 184 26.62 -31.92 3.98
C ARG A 184 26.86 -31.94 2.47
N ALA A 185 26.55 -30.84 1.79
CA ALA A 185 27.06 -30.47 0.47
C ALA A 185 26.89 -28.96 0.32
#